data_AF-A0A942H6X5-F1
#
_entry.id   AF-A0A942H6X5-F1
#
_cell.length_a   1.000
_cell.length_b   1.000
_cell.length_c   1.000
_cell.angle_alpha   90.00
_cell.angle_beta   90.00
_cell.angle_gamma   90.00
#
_symmetry.space_group_name_H-M   'P 1'
#
loop_
_entity.id
_entity.type
_entity.pdbx_description
1 polymer ?
#
loop_
_entity_poly.entity_id
_entity_poly.type
_entity_poly.pdbx_seq_one_letter_code
_entity_poly.pdbx_strand_id
1 'polypeptide(L)'
;MSQPSKMSEPIFILAGTSQQYTDARRKLALIPTEAFWLTSPAKLTGKQAPKVVRYGDWKSLPKIQEIEAALIAVAAEVIDLS
;
A
#
# COMPACT_ATOMS: atom_id res chain seq x y z
N MET A 1 -26.35 15.49 14.23
CA MET A 1 -25.33 16.11 13.36
C MET A 1 -24.39 15.00 12.91
N SER A 2 -24.42 14.62 11.63
CA SER A 2 -23.58 13.54 11.12
C SER A 2 -22.15 14.05 10.97
N GLN A 3 -21.20 13.46 11.69
CA GLN A 3 -19.77 13.72 11.45
C GLN A 3 -19.46 13.37 9.98
N PRO A 4 -18.70 14.21 9.25
CA PRO A 4 -18.23 13.82 7.94
C PRO A 4 -17.37 12.57 8.13
N SER A 5 -17.75 11.48 7.45
CA SER A 5 -16.97 10.26 7.37
C SER A 5 -15.54 10.67 7.01
N LYS A 6 -14.59 10.54 7.95
CA LYS A 6 -13.18 10.65 7.64
C LYS A 6 -12.95 9.65 6.52
N MET A 7 -12.79 10.11 5.29
CA MET A 7 -12.39 9.24 4.19
C MET A 7 -11.00 8.76 4.59
N SER A 8 -10.92 7.55 5.14
CA SER A 8 -9.67 6.92 5.48
C SER A 8 -8.80 6.95 4.25
N GLU A 9 -7.60 7.52 4.38
CA GLU A 9 -6.67 7.53 3.27
C GLU A 9 -6.42 6.09 2.82
N PRO A 10 -6.40 5.86 1.50
CA PRO A 10 -6.29 4.52 0.99
C PRO A 10 -4.93 3.91 1.36
N ILE A 11 -4.95 2.65 1.75
CA ILE A 11 -3.76 1.89 2.12
C ILE A 11 -3.10 1.35 0.86
N PHE A 12 -1.81 1.56 0.74
CA PHE A 12 -1.03 0.94 -0.32
C PHE A 12 -0.60 -0.45 0.14
N ILE A 13 -0.81 -1.47 -0.68
CA ILE A 13 -0.38 -2.84 -0.40
C ILE A 13 0.74 -3.18 -1.38
N LEU A 14 1.94 -3.41 -0.87
CA LEU A 14 3.10 -3.88 -1.61
C LEU A 14 3.12 -5.42 -1.55
N ALA A 15 2.76 -6.07 -2.66
CA ALA A 15 2.66 -7.53 -2.77
C ALA A 15 3.20 -8.00 -4.13
N GLY A 16 3.74 -9.22 -4.19
CA GLY A 16 4.37 -9.77 -5.40
C GLY A 16 3.38 -10.19 -6.49
N THR A 17 2.17 -10.60 -6.11
CA THR A 17 1.13 -11.06 -7.05
C THR A 17 -0.24 -10.46 -6.76
N SER A 18 -1.15 -10.51 -7.74
CA SER A 18 -2.55 -10.08 -7.57
C SER A 18 -3.29 -10.91 -6.53
N GLN A 19 -2.95 -12.20 -6.42
CA GLN A 19 -3.49 -13.09 -5.39
C GLN A 19 -3.03 -12.63 -4.00
N GLN A 20 -1.73 -12.42 -3.80
CA GLN A 20 -1.19 -11.91 -2.54
C GLN A 20 -1.77 -10.54 -2.18
N TYR A 21 -1.94 -9.65 -3.14
CA TYR A 21 -2.63 -8.37 -2.93
C TYR A 21 -4.07 -8.58 -2.43
N THR A 22 -4.82 -9.48 -3.06
CA THR A 22 -6.20 -9.78 -2.69
C THR A 22 -6.27 -10.39 -1.29
N ASP A 23 -5.34 -11.27 -0.94
CA ASP A 23 -5.25 -11.92 0.36
C ASP A 23 -4.90 -10.92 1.46
N ALA A 24 -3.91 -10.05 1.24
CA ALA A 24 -3.55 -8.96 2.15
C ALA A 24 -4.74 -8.03 2.41
N ARG A 25 -5.43 -7.60 1.34
CA ARG A 25 -6.60 -6.73 1.46
C ARG A 25 -7.70 -7.39 2.30
N ARG A 26 -7.95 -8.69 2.09
CA ARG A 26 -8.92 -9.47 2.89
C ARG A 26 -8.50 -9.62 4.35
N LYS A 27 -7.22 -9.92 4.61
CA LYS A 27 -6.66 -9.99 5.98
C LYS A 27 -6.86 -8.67 6.74
N LEU A 28 -6.75 -7.54 6.04
CA LEU A 28 -6.95 -6.20 6.59
C LEU A 28 -8.43 -5.76 6.62
N ALA A 29 -9.37 -6.60 6.19
CA ALA A 29 -10.80 -6.29 6.08
C ALA A 29 -11.11 -5.03 5.26
N LEU A 30 -10.28 -4.71 4.26
CA LEU A 30 -10.43 -3.51 3.43
C LEU A 30 -11.37 -3.76 2.24
N ILE A 31 -12.22 -2.77 1.93
CA ILE A 31 -13.01 -2.79 0.69
C ILE A 31 -12.15 -2.38 -0.52
N PRO A 32 -12.55 -2.67 -1.78
CA PRO A 32 -11.72 -2.36 -2.96
C PRO A 32 -11.26 -0.92 -3.09
N THR A 33 -12.05 0.04 -2.62
CA THR A 33 -11.73 1.48 -2.71
C THR A 33 -10.78 1.97 -1.62
N GLU A 34 -10.53 1.16 -0.59
CA GLU A 34 -9.65 1.49 0.54
C GLU A 34 -8.22 0.98 0.35
N ALA A 35 -7.96 0.18 -0.69
CA ALA A 35 -6.66 -0.43 -0.92
C ALA A 35 -6.18 -0.22 -2.37
N PHE A 36 -4.90 0.07 -2.52
CA PHE A 36 -4.24 0.11 -3.83
C PHE A 36 -3.02 -0.79 -3.88
N TRP A 37 -2.93 -1.61 -4.91
CA TRP A 37 -1.72 -2.42 -5.14
C TRP A 37 -0.56 -1.53 -5.57
N LEU A 38 0.49 -1.47 -4.74
CA LEU A 38 1.70 -0.70 -5.02
C LEU A 38 2.65 -1.53 -5.88
N THR A 39 2.63 -1.30 -7.19
CA THR A 39 3.50 -1.98 -8.17
C THR A 39 4.44 -1.02 -8.91
N SER A 40 4.34 0.28 -8.61
CA SER A 40 5.12 1.34 -9.26
C SER A 40 5.27 2.53 -8.31
N PRO A 41 6.46 3.18 -8.27
CA PRO A 41 6.70 4.37 -7.44
C PRO A 41 5.79 5.55 -7.80
N ALA A 42 5.31 5.61 -9.05
CA ALA A 42 4.40 6.68 -9.51
C ALA A 42 3.09 6.75 -8.71
N LYS A 43 2.69 5.67 -8.01
CA LYS A 43 1.51 5.66 -7.14
C LYS A 43 1.71 6.44 -5.84
N LEU A 44 2.96 6.74 -5.48
CA LEU A 44 3.33 7.52 -4.29
C LEU A 44 3.51 9.01 -4.60
N THR A 45 3.49 9.41 -5.88
CA THR A 45 3.64 10.82 -6.27
C THR A 45 2.56 11.68 -5.64
N GLY A 46 2.96 12.77 -4.99
CA GLY A 46 2.04 13.69 -4.31
C GLY A 46 1.46 13.16 -2.99
N LYS A 47 1.95 12.01 -2.48
CA LYS A 47 1.62 11.50 -1.14
C LYS A 47 2.63 11.98 -0.12
N GLN A 48 2.16 12.16 1.11
CA GLN A 48 2.98 12.47 2.26
C GLN A 48 2.59 11.52 3.38
N ALA A 49 3.57 10.80 3.93
CA ALA A 49 3.38 9.76 4.95
C ALA A 49 2.27 8.72 4.63
N PRO A 50 2.19 8.17 3.40
CA PRO A 50 1.17 7.18 3.10
C PRO A 50 1.37 5.89 3.89
N LYS A 51 0.27 5.23 4.26
CA LYS A 51 0.30 3.89 4.86
C LYS A 51 0.57 2.84 3.81
N VAL A 52 1.59 2.02 4.06
CA VAL A 52 2.02 0.96 3.14
C VAL A 52 2.13 -0.35 3.89
N VAL A 53 1.41 -1.37 3.43
CA VAL A 53 1.47 -2.73 3.98
C VAL A 53 2.26 -3.62 3.03
N ARG A 54 3.29 -4.29 3.55
CA ARG A 54 4.08 -5.30 2.83
C ARG A 54 3.52 -6.68 3.10
N TYR A 55 3.32 -7.48 2.05
CA TYR A 55 2.78 -8.83 2.17
C TYR A 55 3.31 -9.78 1.11
N GLY A 56 3.55 -11.03 1.50
CA GLY A 56 4.00 -12.09 0.59
C GLY A 56 5.35 -11.77 -0.06
N ASP A 57 5.49 -12.15 -1.33
CA ASP A 57 6.75 -12.03 -2.07
C ASP A 57 6.92 -10.63 -2.69
N TRP A 58 6.75 -9.59 -1.89
CA TRP A 58 6.82 -8.21 -2.36
C TRP A 58 8.22 -7.81 -2.88
N LYS A 59 9.26 -8.53 -2.45
CA LYS A 59 10.65 -8.30 -2.88
C LYS A 59 10.92 -8.75 -4.32
N SER A 60 10.06 -9.58 -4.92
CA SER A 60 10.24 -10.02 -6.31
C SER A 60 9.67 -9.05 -7.35
N LEU A 61 9.09 -7.91 -6.92
CA LEU A 61 8.58 -6.90 -7.83
C LEU A 61 9.71 -6.32 -8.70
N PRO A 62 9.52 -6.21 -10.04
CA PRO A 62 10.58 -5.78 -10.98
C PRO A 62 11.21 -4.41 -10.70
N LYS A 63 10.52 -3.54 -9.95
CA LYS A 63 10.96 -2.17 -9.62
C LYS A 63 11.12 -1.95 -8.12
N ILE A 64 11.40 -3.01 -7.37
CA ILE A 64 11.39 -2.93 -5.90
C ILE A 64 12.40 -1.91 -5.34
N GLN A 65 13.53 -1.69 -6.00
CA GLN A 65 14.49 -0.66 -5.55
C GLN A 65 13.92 0.76 -5.72
N GLU A 66 13.21 1.04 -6.82
CA GLU A 66 12.58 2.34 -7.08
C GLU A 66 11.38 2.59 -6.15
N ILE A 67 10.45 1.62 -6.11
CA ILE A 67 9.88 1.05 -4.88
C ILE A 67 10.23 1.71 -3.55
N GLU A 68 11.25 1.11 -2.94
CA GLU A 68 11.77 1.44 -1.61
C GLU A 68 12.32 2.86 -1.54
N ALA A 69 13.01 3.34 -2.58
CA ALA A 69 13.48 4.72 -2.63
C ALA A 69 12.32 5.73 -2.55
N ALA A 70 11.23 5.48 -3.28
CA ALA A 70 10.04 6.33 -3.24
C ALA A 70 9.34 6.26 -1.88
N LEU A 71 9.27 5.09 -1.23
CA LEU A 71 8.73 4.94 0.12
C LEU A 71 9.48 5.80 1.15
N ILE A 72 10.81 5.83 1.06
CA ILE A 72 11.66 6.68 1.91
C ILE A 72 11.39 8.16 1.61
N ALA A 73 11.36 8.54 0.34
CA ALA A 73 11.17 9.93 -0.08
C ALA A 73 9.84 10.53 0.39
N VAL A 74 8.77 9.73 0.46
CA VAL A 74 7.45 10.17 0.94
C VAL A 74 7.24 9.93 2.44
N ALA A 75 8.26 9.47 3.16
CA ALA A 75 8.20 9.09 4.57
C ALA A 75 7.05 8.10 4.88
N ALA A 76 6.88 7.08 4.03
CA ALA A 76 5.80 6.12 4.16
C ALA A 76 5.78 5.40 5.52
N GLU A 77 4.58 5.22 6.07
CA GLU A 77 4.34 4.40 7.25
C GLU A 77 4.24 2.93 6.82
N VAL A 78 5.37 2.22 6.89
CA VAL A 78 5.47 0.84 6.41
C VAL A 78 5.16 -0.16 7.54
N ILE A 79 4.27 -1.11 7.26
CA ILE A 79 3.89 -2.21 8.15
C ILE A 79 4.08 -3.55 7.41
N ASP A 80 4.78 -4.50 8.02
CA ASP A 80 4.89 -5.86 7.49
C ASP A 80 3.74 -6.73 7.99
N LEU A 81 2.98 -7.32 7.07
CA LEU A 81 1.87 -8.22 7.35
C LEU A 81 2.35 -9.67 7.26
N SER A 82 2.29 -10.39 8.38
CA SER A 82 2.54 -11.83 8.49
C SER A 82 1.41 -12.68 7.92
#